data_AF-A0A3Q2PSR1-F1
#
_entry.id   AF-A0A3Q2PSR1-F1
#
_cell.length_a   1.000
_cell.length_b   1.000
_cell.length_c   1.000
_cell.angle_alpha   90.00
_cell.angle_beta   90.00
_cell.angle_gamma   90.00
#
_symmetry.space_group_name_H-M   'P 1'
#
loop_
_entity.id
_entity.type
_entity.pdbx_description
1 polymer ?
#
loop_
_entity_poly.entity_id
_entity_poly.type
_entity_poly.pdbx_seq_one_letter_code
_entity_poly.pdbx_strand_id
1 'polypeptide(L)'
;MDHLIISYLVSVAAGVSVAASFLLPWSMLPDVVDDFKVQNPDVHGHEALFYSFYVFFIKFASGLSLGISTLSLKFAGYVTGQCSQPEAVSFTLKILVSPVPIVLIVIGLLVIKTYPIDEERRQGNRKLLQDLLDSESETSQLGTSV
;
A
#
# COMPACT_ATOMS: atom_id res chain seq x y z
N MET A 1 20.75 -1.72 -31.17
CA MET A 1 20.57 -0.50 -30.36
C MET A 1 19.11 -0.28 -29.99
N ASP A 2 18.16 -0.57 -30.89
CA ASP A 2 16.72 -0.35 -30.67
C ASP A 2 16.13 -1.12 -29.47
N HIS A 3 16.52 -2.38 -29.26
CA HIS A 3 16.06 -3.15 -28.08
C HIS A 3 16.52 -2.56 -26.74
N LEU A 4 17.68 -1.90 -26.71
CA LEU A 4 18.18 -1.27 -25.49
C LEU A 4 17.34 -0.03 -25.15
N ILE A 5 17.03 0.80 -26.16
CA ILE A 5 16.18 1.98 -25.99
C ILE A 5 14.79 1.57 -25.48
N ILE A 6 14.19 0.54 -26.07
CA ILE A 6 12.89 0.00 -25.64
C ILE A 6 12.98 -0.50 -24.18
N SER A 7 14.03 -1.25 -23.82
CA SER A 7 14.20 -1.75 -22.46
C SER A 7 14.33 -0.62 -21.42
N TYR A 8 15.05 0.46 -21.76
CA TYR A 8 15.16 1.63 -20.88
C TYR A 8 13.82 2.34 -20.71
N LEU A 9 13.08 2.55 -21.80
CA LEU A 9 11.75 3.17 -21.74
C LEU A 9 10.81 2.35 -20.83
N VAL A 10 10.79 1.03 -21.02
CA VAL A 10 9.97 0.11 -20.21
C VAL A 10 10.41 0.14 -18.75
N SER A 11 11.72 0.18 -18.46
CA SER A 11 12.21 0.25 -17.08
C SER A 11 11.82 1.56 -16.37
N VAL A 12 11.83 2.69 -17.08
CA VAL A 12 11.41 3.98 -16.52
C VAL A 12 9.91 3.96 -16.22
N ALA A 13 9.09 3.49 -17.16
CA ALA A 13 7.64 3.38 -16.96
C ALA A 13 7.29 2.42 -15.82
N ALA A 14 7.96 1.26 -15.75
CA ALA A 14 7.80 0.30 -14.66
C ALA A 14 8.19 0.91 -13.31
N GLY A 15 9.31 1.64 -13.24
CA GLY A 15 9.75 2.33 -12.02
C GLY A 15 8.72 3.34 -11.51
N VAL A 16 8.16 4.16 -12.39
CA VAL A 16 7.10 5.12 -12.04
C VAL A 16 5.85 4.39 -11.53
N SER A 17 5.44 3.30 -12.19
CA SER A 17 4.28 2.50 -11.77
C SER A 17 4.48 1.85 -10.39
N VAL A 18 5.67 1.32 -10.13
CA VAL A 18 6.01 0.71 -8.83
C VAL A 18 6.04 1.76 -7.73
N ALA A 19 6.64 2.94 -8.00
CA ALA A 19 6.66 4.05 -7.07
C ALA A 19 5.24 4.52 -6.71
N ALA A 20 4.37 4.70 -7.71
CA ALA A 20 2.98 5.07 -7.48
C ALA A 20 2.25 4.00 -6.65
N SER A 21 2.38 2.72 -7.00
CA SER A 21 1.73 1.62 -6.28
C SER A 21 2.18 1.51 -4.82
N PHE A 22 3.44 1.86 -4.52
CA PHE A 22 3.96 1.84 -3.16
C PHE A 22 3.57 3.11 -2.38
N LEU A 23 3.69 4.28 -2.98
CA LEU A 23 3.49 5.56 -2.27
C LEU A 23 2.01 5.92 -2.09
N LEU A 24 1.13 5.52 -3.02
CA LEU A 24 -0.29 5.86 -2.94
C LEU A 24 -0.94 5.38 -1.62
N PRO A 25 -0.87 4.09 -1.23
CA PRO A 25 -1.51 3.64 0.00
C PRO A 25 -0.90 4.28 1.26
N TRP A 26 0.41 4.55 1.26
CA TRP A 26 1.08 5.27 2.35
C TRP A 26 0.57 6.72 2.48
N SER A 27 0.37 7.41 1.36
CA SER A 27 -0.13 8.78 1.36
C SER A 27 -1.62 8.90 1.74
N MET A 28 -2.41 7.84 1.50
CA MET A 28 -3.84 7.79 1.83
C MET A 28 -4.11 7.34 3.27
N LEU A 29 -3.14 6.73 3.95
CA LEU A 29 -3.31 6.23 5.31
C LEU A 29 -3.69 7.33 6.32
N PRO A 30 -3.08 8.53 6.31
CA PRO A 30 -3.52 9.65 7.14
C PRO A 30 -4.98 10.05 6.88
N ASP A 31 -5.43 10.03 5.62
CA ASP A 31 -6.80 10.39 5.26
C ASP A 31 -7.82 9.45 5.93
N VAL A 32 -7.52 8.15 6.02
CA VAL A 32 -8.35 7.17 6.76
C VAL A 32 -8.37 7.47 8.25
N VAL A 33 -7.21 7.79 8.81
CA VAL A 33 -7.07 8.06 10.24
C VAL A 33 -7.86 9.31 10.62
N ASP A 34 -7.75 10.38 9.82
CA ASP A 34 -8.48 11.63 10.02
C ASP A 34 -10.00 11.42 9.86
N ASP A 35 -10.39 10.64 8.86
CA ASP A 35 -11.79 10.27 8.63
C ASP A 35 -12.40 9.46 9.79
N PHE A 36 -11.62 8.56 10.38
CA PHE A 36 -12.03 7.79 11.55
C PHE A 36 -12.18 8.66 12.79
N LYS A 37 -11.25 9.60 13.02
CA LYS A 37 -11.30 10.56 14.14
C LYS A 37 -12.55 11.45 14.08
N VAL A 38 -12.85 11.99 12.89
CA VAL A 38 -14.03 12.84 12.67
C VAL A 38 -15.33 12.10 13.03
N GLN A 39 -15.41 10.80 12.71
CA GLN A 39 -16.58 9.98 13.01
C GLN A 39 -16.64 9.50 14.47
N ASN A 40 -15.51 9.48 15.17
CA ASN A 40 -15.38 8.93 16.53
C ASN A 40 -14.62 9.91 17.44
N PRO A 41 -15.18 11.09 17.72
CA PRO A 41 -14.49 12.14 18.48
C PRO A 41 -14.10 11.71 19.90
N ASP A 42 -14.83 10.77 20.51
CA ASP A 42 -14.52 10.26 21.85
C ASP A 42 -13.33 9.28 21.86
N VAL A 43 -12.93 8.75 20.70
CA VAL A 43 -11.95 7.66 20.57
C VAL A 43 -10.56 8.20 20.20
N HIS A 44 -9.63 8.14 21.14
CA HIS A 44 -8.30 8.72 21.00
C HIS A 44 -7.21 7.63 20.88
N GLY A 45 -6.05 7.99 20.30
CA GLY A 45 -4.85 7.14 20.28
C GLY A 45 -4.87 5.92 19.33
N HIS A 46 -5.89 5.78 18.49
CA HIS A 46 -6.02 4.64 17.56
C HIS A 46 -5.13 4.75 16.32
N GLU A 47 -4.48 5.89 16.09
CA GLU A 47 -3.54 6.09 14.98
C GLU A 47 -2.46 5.00 14.96
N ALA A 48 -1.88 4.70 16.12
CA ALA A 48 -0.84 3.68 16.26
C ALA A 48 -1.33 2.30 15.80
N LEU A 49 -2.62 1.99 16.00
CA LEU A 49 -3.23 0.74 15.55
C LEU A 49 -3.34 0.71 14.03
N PHE A 50 -3.80 1.79 13.39
CA PHE A 50 -3.86 1.88 11.92
C PHE A 50 -2.49 1.71 11.27
N TYR A 51 -1.48 2.46 11.75
CA TYR A 51 -0.12 2.36 11.21
C TYR A 51 0.51 0.99 11.45
N SER A 52 0.37 0.43 12.67
CA SER A 52 0.94 -0.88 12.99
C SER A 52 0.27 -2.00 12.20
N PHE A 53 -1.06 -1.96 12.06
CA PHE A 53 -1.82 -2.94 11.28
C PHE A 53 -1.41 -2.88 9.80
N TYR A 54 -1.33 -1.69 9.21
CA TYR A 54 -0.90 -1.51 7.83
C TYR A 54 0.50 -2.09 7.58
N VAL A 55 1.48 -1.75 8.42
CA VAL A 55 2.86 -2.28 8.29
C VAL A 55 2.90 -3.79 8.54
N PHE A 56 2.14 -4.30 9.51
CA PHE A 56 2.02 -5.73 9.78
C PHE A 56 1.55 -6.49 8.53
N PHE A 57 0.50 -6.02 7.86
CA PHE A 57 -0.02 -6.67 6.66
C PHE A 57 0.95 -6.60 5.48
N ILE A 58 1.71 -5.51 5.31
CA ILE A 58 2.79 -5.45 4.31
C ILE A 58 3.83 -6.54 4.57
N LYS A 59 4.27 -6.68 5.83
CA LYS A 59 5.29 -7.68 6.20
C LYS A 59 4.74 -9.10 6.07
N PHE A 60 3.50 -9.31 6.51
CA PHE A 60 2.80 -10.58 6.37
C PHE A 60 2.66 -10.98 4.90
N ALA A 61 2.17 -10.08 4.04
CA ALA A 61 2.05 -10.31 2.60
C ALA A 61 3.42 -10.59 1.94
N SER A 62 4.47 -9.90 2.38
CA SER A 62 5.84 -10.15 1.89
C SER A 62 6.31 -11.56 2.25
N GLY A 63 6.09 -12.00 3.49
CA GLY A 63 6.41 -13.36 3.93
C GLY A 63 5.57 -14.41 3.22
N LEU A 64 4.27 -14.16 3.05
CA LEU A 64 3.36 -15.04 2.33
C LEU A 64 3.75 -15.20 0.85
N SER A 65 4.09 -14.10 0.18
CA SER A 65 4.56 -14.10 -1.21
C SER A 65 5.84 -14.93 -1.37
N LEU A 66 6.80 -14.78 -0.45
CA LEU A 66 8.02 -15.57 -0.44
C LEU A 66 7.73 -17.06 -0.22
N GLY A 67 6.83 -17.38 0.72
CA GLY A 67 6.38 -18.75 0.99
C GLY A 67 5.72 -19.41 -0.23
N ILE A 68 4.77 -18.72 -0.86
CA ILE A 68 4.09 -19.19 -2.08
C ILE A 68 5.09 -19.39 -3.21
N SER A 69 6.01 -18.44 -3.42
CA SER A 69 7.02 -18.54 -4.48
C SER A 69 7.94 -19.74 -4.26
N THR A 70 8.42 -19.93 -3.03
CA THR A 70 9.30 -21.05 -2.66
C THR A 70 8.60 -22.39 -2.85
N LEU A 71 7.37 -22.52 -2.36
CA LEU A 71 6.60 -23.76 -2.47
C LEU A 71 6.26 -24.08 -3.93
N SER A 72 5.89 -23.07 -4.72
CA SER A 72 5.61 -23.22 -6.15
C SER A 72 6.83 -23.70 -6.92
N LEU A 73 8.02 -23.16 -6.65
CA LEU A 73 9.27 -23.61 -7.25
C LEU A 73 9.63 -25.04 -6.84
N LYS A 74 9.39 -25.39 -5.57
CA LYS A 74 9.64 -26.73 -5.04
C LYS A 74 8.74 -27.77 -5.72
N PHE A 75 7.48 -27.43 -6.01
CA PHE A 75 6.57 -28.28 -6.78
C PHE A 75 6.91 -28.33 -8.27
N ALA A 76 7.46 -27.27 -8.84
CA ALA A 76 7.95 -27.24 -10.22
C ALA A 76 9.23 -28.06 -10.45
N GLY A 77 9.80 -28.64 -9.38
CA GLY A 77 11.02 -29.46 -9.45
C GLY A 77 12.31 -28.65 -9.47
N TYR A 78 12.32 -27.46 -8.87
CA TYR A 78 13.53 -26.64 -8.77
C TYR A 78 14.66 -27.38 -8.03
N VAL A 79 15.84 -27.45 -8.66
CA VAL A 79 17.03 -28.09 -8.08
C VAL A 79 18.11 -27.05 -7.85
N THR A 80 18.49 -26.82 -6.60
CA THR A 80 19.51 -25.83 -6.24
C THR A 80 20.88 -26.20 -6.80
N GLY A 81 21.56 -25.25 -7.47
CA GLY A 81 22.94 -25.40 -7.93
C GLY A 81 23.11 -26.09 -9.29
N GLN A 82 22.03 -26.48 -9.97
CA GLN A 82 22.09 -27.02 -11.33
C GLN A 82 22.07 -25.90 -12.37
N CYS A 83 22.94 -26.01 -13.40
CA CYS A 83 22.97 -25.06 -14.52
C CYS A 83 21.75 -25.19 -15.44
N SER A 84 21.18 -26.38 -15.54
CA SER A 84 19.97 -26.66 -16.32
C SER A 84 18.80 -26.96 -15.38
N GLN A 85 17.69 -26.25 -15.56
CA GLN A 85 16.48 -26.40 -14.77
C GLN A 85 15.36 -26.98 -15.64
N PRO A 86 14.39 -27.70 -15.06
CA PRO A 86 13.21 -28.15 -15.79
C PRO A 86 12.44 -26.97 -16.42
N GLU A 87 11.84 -27.19 -17.59
CA GLU A 87 11.03 -26.18 -18.28
C GLU A 87 9.87 -25.66 -17.40
N ALA A 88 9.30 -26.55 -16.59
CA ALA A 88 8.26 -26.22 -15.61
C ALA A 88 8.69 -25.09 -14.64
N VAL A 89 9.95 -25.05 -14.22
CA VAL A 89 10.48 -23.98 -13.34
C VAL A 89 10.46 -22.64 -14.07
N SER A 90 10.89 -22.60 -15.33
CA SER A 90 10.86 -21.37 -16.15
C SER A 90 9.42 -20.86 -16.31
N PHE A 91 8.48 -21.77 -16.57
CA PHE A 91 7.06 -21.44 -16.68
C PHE A 91 6.49 -20.89 -15.37
N THR A 92 6.76 -21.54 -14.22
CA THR A 92 6.33 -21.09 -12.90
C THR A 92 6.89 -19.69 -12.57
N LEU A 93 8.17 -19.43 -12.86
CA LEU A 93 8.77 -18.11 -12.65
C LEU A 93 8.09 -17.04 -13.50
N LYS A 94 7.82 -17.32 -14.78
CA LYS A 94 7.09 -16.40 -15.66
C LYS A 94 5.72 -16.05 -15.10
N ILE A 95 5.00 -17.04 -14.55
CA ILE A 95 3.69 -16.83 -13.91
C ILE A 95 3.80 -15.96 -12.66
N LEU A 96 4.75 -16.28 -11.77
CA LEU A 96 4.92 -15.57 -10.49
C LEU A 96 5.37 -14.12 -10.66
N VAL A 97 6.16 -13.82 -11.70
CA VAL A 97 6.74 -12.48 -11.92
C VAL A 97 5.86 -11.59 -12.81
N SER A 98 4.96 -12.15 -13.63
CA SER A 98 4.17 -11.35 -14.58
C SER A 98 2.65 -11.48 -14.39
N PRO A 99 1.95 -12.58 -14.77
CA PRO A 99 0.50 -12.72 -14.60
C PRO A 99 0.00 -12.43 -13.18
N VAL A 100 0.65 -13.01 -12.16
CA VAL A 100 0.18 -12.89 -10.77
C VAL A 100 0.24 -11.43 -10.29
N PRO A 101 1.37 -10.70 -10.38
CA PRO A 101 1.43 -9.29 -10.04
C PRO A 101 0.44 -8.42 -10.84
N ILE A 102 0.25 -8.68 -12.13
CA ILE A 102 -0.70 -7.92 -12.96
C ILE A 102 -2.12 -8.04 -12.42
N VAL A 103 -2.58 -9.26 -12.11
CA VAL A 103 -3.92 -9.49 -11.55
C VAL A 103 -4.08 -8.79 -10.20
N LEU A 104 -3.07 -8.88 -9.32
CA LEU A 104 -3.10 -8.22 -8.02
C LEU A 104 -3.14 -6.69 -8.14
N ILE A 105 -2.41 -6.10 -9.09
CA ILE A 105 -2.44 -4.66 -9.37
C ILE A 105 -3.84 -4.25 -9.87
N VAL A 106 -4.44 -4.99 -10.79
CA VAL A 106 -5.80 -4.70 -11.28
C VAL A 106 -6.81 -4.73 -10.14
N ILE A 107 -6.73 -5.72 -9.26
CA ILE A 107 -7.59 -5.79 -8.06
C ILE A 107 -7.35 -4.58 -7.16
N GLY A 108 -6.09 -4.21 -6.90
CA GLY A 108 -5.75 -3.04 -6.10
C GLY A 108 -6.31 -1.73 -6.68
N LEU A 109 -6.22 -1.54 -7.99
CA LEU A 109 -6.79 -0.38 -8.69
C LEU A 109 -8.32 -0.35 -8.59
N LEU A 110 -9.00 -1.50 -8.68
CA LEU A 110 -10.44 -1.58 -8.49
C LEU A 110 -10.84 -1.17 -7.06
N VAL A 111 -10.11 -1.63 -6.05
CA VAL A 111 -10.34 -1.25 -4.65
C VAL A 111 -10.16 0.26 -4.45
N ILE A 112 -9.07 0.85 -4.98
CA ILE A 112 -8.83 2.29 -4.93
C ILE A 112 -9.94 3.06 -5.66
N LYS A 113 -10.46 2.54 -6.78
CA LYS A 113 -11.55 3.20 -7.51
C LYS A 113 -12.88 3.20 -6.72
N THR A 114 -13.14 2.15 -5.95
CA THR A 114 -14.34 2.08 -5.08
C THR A 114 -14.17 2.81 -3.76
N TYR A 115 -13.04 3.48 -3.55
CA TYR A 115 -12.70 4.13 -2.30
C TYR A 115 -13.58 5.38 -2.06
N PRO A 116 -14.25 5.50 -0.90
CA PRO A 116 -15.27 6.53 -0.66
C PRO A 116 -14.73 7.87 -0.19
N ILE A 117 -13.43 8.00 0.11
CA ILE A 117 -12.83 9.28 0.53
C ILE A 117 -12.36 10.01 -0.73
N ASP A 118 -13.18 10.96 -1.17
CA ASP A 118 -12.86 11.89 -2.23
C ASP A 118 -12.20 13.17 -1.69
N GLU A 119 -11.80 14.05 -2.60
CA GLU A 119 -11.13 15.32 -2.26
C GLU A 119 -12.01 16.20 -1.36
N GLU A 120 -13.33 16.22 -1.62
CA GLU A 120 -14.28 17.02 -0.85
C GLU A 120 -14.37 16.53 0.60
N ARG A 121 -14.53 15.21 0.80
CA ARG A 121 -14.57 14.61 2.13
C ARG A 121 -13.23 14.81 2.86
N ARG A 122 -12.10 14.64 2.17
CA ARG A 122 -10.78 14.89 2.77
C ARG A 122 -10.61 16.33 3.25
N GLN A 123 -10.99 17.32 2.43
CA GLN A 123 -10.92 18.74 2.82
C GLN A 123 -11.89 19.07 3.95
N GLY A 124 -13.10 18.50 3.94
CA GLY A 124 -14.08 18.64 5.02
C GLY A 124 -13.56 18.12 6.35
N ASN A 125 -12.99 16.91 6.37
CA ASN A 125 -12.41 16.30 7.57
C ASN A 125 -11.27 17.15 8.13
N ARG A 126 -10.37 17.61 7.26
CA ARG A 126 -9.25 18.48 7.65
C ARG A 126 -9.72 19.76 8.31
N LYS A 127 -10.77 20.39 7.75
CA LYS A 127 -11.34 21.62 8.32
C LYS A 127 -11.95 21.36 9.70
N LEU A 128 -12.76 20.31 9.83
CA LEU A 128 -13.39 19.97 11.10
C LEU A 128 -12.37 19.69 12.21
N LEU A 129 -11.31 18.93 11.89
CA LEU A 129 -10.23 18.67 12.84
C LEU A 129 -9.51 19.96 13.25
N GLN A 130 -9.32 20.90 12.32
CA GLN A 130 -8.71 22.19 12.63
C GLN A 130 -9.62 23.04 13.55
N ASP A 131 -10.92 23.11 13.26
CA ASP A 131 -11.89 23.83 14.10
C ASP A 131 -11.94 23.26 15.54
N LEU A 132 -11.82 21.93 15.69
CA LEU A 132 -11.76 21.27 17.00
C LEU A 132 -10.50 21.67 17.78
N LEU A 133 -9.33 21.67 17.13
CA LEU A 133 -8.06 22.07 17.74
C LEU A 133 -8.09 23.54 18.19
N ASP A 134 -8.65 24.42 17.36
CA ASP A 134 -8.79 25.83 17.69
C ASP A 134 -9.70 26.01 18.93
N SER A 135 -10.83 25.30 19.00
CA SER A 135 -11.75 25.36 20.16
C SER A 135 -11.15 24.83 21.47
N GLU A 136 -10.32 23.79 21.42
CA GLU A 136 -9.63 23.24 22.60
C GLU A 136 -8.54 24.21 23.09
N SER A 137 -7.86 24.90 22.17
CA SER A 137 -6.85 25.91 22.48
C SER A 137 -7.46 27.13 23.17
N GLU A 138 -8.63 27.61 22.71
CA GLU A 138 -9.37 28.72 23.32
C GLU A 138 -9.85 28.36 24.73
N THR A 139 -10.40 27.14 24.90
CA THR A 139 -10.87 26.63 26.19
C THR A 139 -9.72 26.52 27.21
N SER A 140 -8.55 26.06 26.75
CA SER A 140 -7.35 25.97 27.60
C SER A 140 -6.82 27.35 28.01
N GLN A 141 -6.85 28.34 27.12
CA GLN A 141 -6.43 29.71 27.46
C GLN A 141 -7.39 30.40 28.44
N LEU A 142 -8.70 30.19 28.31
CA LEU A 142 -9.67 30.67 29.30
C LEU A 142 -9.48 30.02 30.68
N GLY A 143 -9.22 28.71 30.73
CA GLY A 143 -9.02 27.99 31.99
C GLY A 143 -7.73 28.36 32.74
N THR A 144 -6.73 28.90 32.04
CA THR A 144 -5.45 29.33 32.64
C THR A 144 -5.49 30.78 33.14
N SER A 145 -6.55 31.53 32.80
CA SER A 145 -6.71 32.96 33.14
C SER A 145 -7.57 33.21 34.39
N VAL A 146 -7.85 32.16 35.18
CA VAL A 146 -8.66 32.19 36.42
C VAL A 146 -7.82 31.77 37.62
#